data_AF-A0A4D6M3C2-F1
#
_entry.id   AF-A0A4D6M3C2-F1
#
_cell.length_a   1.000
_cell.length_b   1.000
_cell.length_c   1.000
_cell.angle_alpha   90.00
_cell.angle_beta   90.00
_cell.angle_gamma   90.00
#
_symmetry.space_group_name_H-M   'P 1'
#
loop_
_entity.id
_entity.type
_entity.pdbx_description
1 polymer ?
#
loop_
_entity_poly.entity_id
_entity_poly.type
_entity_poly.pdbx_seq_one_letter_code
_entity_poly.pdbx_strand_id
1 'polypeptide(L)'
;MGPEGKVIPLGHVDDGLLDVTRGSTNVTISNNWFKNQDKVMLLGHDDGYMRDKNMKVTVVYNHFGPNCNQHMSRIRHGYAHVANNFYQGWLQYAIGGSMEPSLKSEANLFVAPKLGNKEVTWRKSNEKYKDR
;
A
#
# COMPACT_ATOMS: atom_id res chain seq x y z
N MET A 1 -20.20 14.77 -14.59
CA MET A 1 -20.74 13.40 -14.57
C MET A 1 -20.64 12.85 -15.98
N GLY A 2 -20.01 11.70 -16.19
CA GLY A 2 -20.08 10.95 -17.46
C GLY A 2 -21.21 9.92 -17.43
N PRO A 3 -21.57 9.31 -18.57
CA PRO A 3 -22.85 8.60 -18.77
C PRO A 3 -23.07 7.29 -18.00
N GLU A 4 -22.19 6.90 -17.07
CA GLU A 4 -22.25 5.58 -16.40
C GLU A 4 -22.02 5.61 -14.87
N GLY A 5 -22.19 6.77 -14.21
CA GLY A 5 -21.99 6.84 -12.75
C GLY A 5 -20.57 6.49 -12.27
N LYS A 6 -19.63 6.28 -13.19
CA LYS A 6 -18.20 6.17 -12.91
C LYS A 6 -17.72 7.55 -12.47
N VAL A 7 -17.39 7.67 -11.19
CA VAL A 7 -16.59 8.79 -10.69
C VAL A 7 -15.23 8.68 -11.38
N ILE A 8 -15.00 9.57 -12.34
CA ILE A 8 -13.67 9.76 -12.93
C ILE A 8 -12.88 10.53 -11.87
N PRO A 9 -11.80 10.01 -11.29
CA PRO A 9 -11.03 10.74 -10.29
C PRO A 9 -10.41 11.97 -10.95
N LEU A 10 -10.88 13.17 -10.57
CA LEU A 10 -10.25 14.43 -10.89
C LEU A 10 -9.09 14.63 -9.90
N GLY A 11 -7.88 14.26 -10.33
CA GLY A 11 -6.65 14.38 -9.54
C GLY A 11 -5.61 13.32 -9.88
N HIS A 12 -5.28 13.13 -11.16
CA HIS A 12 -4.20 12.23 -11.56
C HIS A 12 -2.86 12.87 -11.20
N VAL A 13 -2.22 12.39 -10.13
CA VAL A 13 -0.76 12.34 -10.09
C VAL A 13 -0.41 10.99 -10.71
N ASP A 14 0.31 10.99 -11.84
CA ASP A 14 0.61 9.76 -12.59
C ASP A 14 1.46 8.75 -11.79
N ASP A 15 2.08 9.21 -10.70
CA ASP A 15 2.97 8.43 -9.83
C ASP A 15 2.51 8.38 -8.35
N GLY A 16 3.25 7.64 -7.52
CA GLY A 16 3.01 7.49 -6.08
C GLY A 16 2.98 8.82 -5.31
N LEU A 17 2.18 8.90 -4.23
CA LEU A 17 2.21 10.09 -3.36
C LEU A 17 3.42 10.09 -2.41
N LEU A 18 3.88 8.91 -1.98
CA LEU A 18 4.96 8.78 -1.01
C LEU A 18 5.79 7.54 -1.33
N ASP A 19 7.09 7.77 -1.51
CA ASP A 19 8.07 6.71 -1.73
C ASP A 19 9.16 6.72 -0.66
N VAL A 20 9.36 5.58 0.02
CA VAL A 20 10.54 5.33 0.88
C VAL A 20 11.40 4.31 0.18
N THR A 21 12.54 4.73 -0.34
CA THR A 21 13.33 3.92 -1.28
C THR A 21 14.84 4.13 -1.09
N ARG A 22 15.65 3.41 -1.87
CA ARG A 22 17.09 3.66 -2.03
C ARG A 22 17.87 3.57 -0.71
N GLY A 23 17.51 2.61 0.14
CA GLY A 23 18.17 2.35 1.43
C GLY A 23 17.70 3.25 2.57
N SER A 24 16.67 4.07 2.35
CA SER A 24 16.02 4.83 3.43
C SER A 24 15.49 3.87 4.51
N THR A 25 15.65 4.24 5.78
CA THR A 25 15.25 3.38 6.90
C THR A 25 14.92 4.21 8.14
N ASN A 26 14.28 3.58 9.14
CA ASN A 26 13.81 4.20 10.38
C ASN A 26 12.84 5.37 10.15
N VAL A 27 11.93 5.21 9.17
CA VAL A 27 10.93 6.22 8.82
C VAL A 27 9.61 5.94 9.55
N THR A 28 8.97 6.98 10.07
CA THR A 28 7.59 6.91 10.59
C THR A 28 6.68 7.80 9.75
N ILE A 29 5.59 7.23 9.24
CA ILE A 29 4.55 7.93 8.48
C ILE A 29 3.29 7.90 9.34
N SER A 30 2.88 9.06 9.84
CA SER A 30 1.77 9.12 10.80
C SER A 30 0.89 10.34 10.68
N ASN A 31 -0.37 10.18 11.10
CA ASN A 31 -1.38 11.25 11.15
C ASN A 31 -1.65 11.92 9.80
N ASN A 32 -1.51 11.19 8.69
CA ASN A 32 -1.80 11.68 7.36
C ASN A 32 -3.18 11.24 6.88
N TRP A 33 -3.76 12.02 5.96
CA TRP A 33 -4.97 11.65 5.24
C TRP A 33 -4.67 11.49 3.73
N PHE A 34 -4.59 10.24 3.28
CA PHE A 34 -4.43 9.87 1.88
C PHE A 34 -5.80 9.64 1.23
N LYS A 35 -6.08 10.30 0.11
CA LYS A 35 -7.37 10.20 -0.60
C LYS A 35 -7.20 10.48 -2.09
N ASN A 36 -8.13 9.98 -2.90
CA ASN A 36 -8.22 10.21 -4.34
C ASN A 36 -6.91 9.88 -5.09
N GLN A 37 -6.37 8.68 -4.87
CA GLN A 37 -5.12 8.28 -5.50
C GLN A 37 -5.09 6.82 -5.92
N ASP A 38 -4.49 6.53 -7.08
CA ASP A 38 -4.31 5.16 -7.54
C ASP A 38 -3.25 4.43 -6.71
N LYS A 39 -2.00 4.92 -6.77
CA LYS A 39 -0.84 4.35 -6.05
C LYS A 39 -0.49 5.25 -4.87
N VAL A 40 -0.83 4.82 -3.65
CA VAL A 40 -0.68 5.70 -2.47
C VAL A 40 0.78 5.76 -1.97
N MET A 41 1.36 4.62 -1.62
CA MET A 41 2.63 4.56 -0.89
C MET A 41 3.49 3.36 -1.29
N LEU A 42 4.69 3.62 -1.81
CA LEU A 42 5.67 2.60 -2.16
C LEU A 42 6.80 2.57 -1.14
N LEU A 43 7.04 1.39 -0.56
CA LEU A 43 8.16 1.14 0.34
C LEU A 43 9.10 0.17 -0.40
N GLY A 44 10.17 0.70 -0.98
CA GLY A 44 11.11 -0.01 -1.87
C GLY A 44 10.65 -0.05 -3.33
N HIS A 45 11.52 0.41 -4.25
CA HIS A 45 11.12 0.70 -5.64
C HIS A 45 11.45 -0.41 -6.65
N ASP A 46 12.57 -1.11 -6.45
CA ASP A 46 13.18 -1.99 -7.46
C ASP A 46 13.39 -3.40 -6.92
N ASP A 47 13.06 -4.39 -7.75
CA ASP A 47 13.09 -5.80 -7.36
C ASP A 47 14.53 -6.30 -7.11
N GLY A 48 15.56 -5.67 -7.70
CA GLY A 48 16.98 -5.97 -7.53
C GLY A 48 17.72 -5.06 -6.54
N TYR A 49 17.08 -4.04 -5.96
CA TYR A 49 17.74 -3.11 -5.04
C TYR A 49 17.83 -3.66 -3.61
N MET A 50 18.76 -4.59 -3.40
CA MET A 50 18.89 -5.39 -2.17
C MET A 50 19.17 -4.60 -0.89
N ARG A 51 19.62 -3.33 -0.97
CA ARG A 51 19.82 -2.49 0.21
C ARG A 51 18.50 -2.19 0.93
N ASP A 52 17.36 -2.23 0.23
CA ASP A 52 16.04 -2.03 0.83
C ASP A 52 15.64 -3.17 1.79
N LYS A 53 16.38 -4.30 1.86
CA LYS A 53 16.21 -5.31 2.92
C LYS A 53 16.39 -4.74 4.33
N ASN A 54 17.19 -3.67 4.46
CA ASN A 54 17.42 -2.99 5.73
C ASN A 54 16.41 -1.87 6.01
N MET A 55 15.47 -1.62 5.10
CA MET A 55 14.43 -0.61 5.28
C MET A 55 13.48 -1.06 6.41
N LYS A 56 13.24 -0.14 7.35
CA LYS A 56 12.25 -0.29 8.42
C LYS A 56 11.34 0.93 8.40
N VAL A 57 10.05 0.71 8.21
CA VAL A 57 9.04 1.77 8.17
C VAL A 57 7.93 1.47 9.15
N THR A 58 7.48 2.49 9.89
CA THR A 58 6.26 2.44 10.69
C THR A 58 5.19 3.30 10.02
N VAL A 59 4.02 2.73 9.78
CA VAL A 59 2.85 3.40 9.22
C VAL A 59 1.76 3.35 10.28
N VAL A 60 1.43 4.48 10.90
CA VAL A 60 0.54 4.51 12.08
C VAL A 60 -0.41 5.70 12.09
N TYR A 61 -1.66 5.51 12.53
CA TYR A 61 -2.67 6.57 12.66
C TYR A 61 -2.97 7.34 11.36
N ASN A 62 -2.78 6.71 10.20
CA ASN A 62 -3.16 7.32 8.92
C ASN A 62 -4.60 6.94 8.54
N HIS A 63 -5.25 7.83 7.79
CA HIS A 63 -6.51 7.58 7.13
C HIS A 63 -6.26 7.38 5.63
N PHE A 64 -6.53 6.16 5.14
CA PHE A 64 -6.51 5.80 3.73
C PHE A 64 -7.94 5.73 3.18
N GLY A 65 -8.28 6.66 2.28
CA GLY A 65 -9.59 6.77 1.67
C GLY A 65 -10.23 8.14 1.90
N PRO A 66 -11.29 8.50 1.16
CA PRO A 66 -11.91 7.69 0.11
C PRO A 66 -11.07 7.66 -1.17
N ASN A 67 -11.44 6.75 -2.09
CA ASN A 67 -10.90 6.66 -3.44
C ASN A 67 -9.38 6.40 -3.50
N CYS A 68 -8.86 5.54 -2.63
CA CYS A 68 -7.52 5.01 -2.75
C CYS A 68 -7.58 3.61 -3.39
N ASN A 69 -6.92 3.39 -4.52
CA ASN A 69 -7.11 2.13 -5.25
C ASN A 69 -6.23 1.00 -4.73
N GLN A 70 -4.95 1.28 -4.47
CA GLN A 70 -3.93 0.31 -4.09
C GLN A 70 -2.71 0.94 -3.37
N HIS A 71 -1.78 0.08 -2.94
CA HIS A 71 -0.48 0.47 -2.35
C HIS A 71 -0.60 1.27 -1.03
N MET A 72 -1.37 0.78 -0.05
CA MET A 72 -1.54 1.43 1.26
C MET A 72 -0.96 0.62 2.43
N SER A 73 0.29 0.17 2.44
CA SER A 73 1.39 0.43 1.52
C SER A 73 1.65 -0.76 0.59
N ARG A 74 2.48 -0.58 -0.45
CA ARG A 74 3.13 -1.70 -1.14
C ARG A 74 4.61 -1.79 -0.72
N ILE A 75 5.01 -2.95 -0.20
CA ILE A 75 6.35 -3.17 0.38
C ILE A 75 7.19 -4.09 -0.50
N ARG A 76 8.48 -3.77 -0.63
CA ARG A 76 9.51 -4.62 -1.21
C ARG A 76 10.68 -4.78 -0.27
N HIS A 77 11.19 -6.01 -0.16
CA HIS A 77 12.38 -6.43 0.60
C HIS A 77 12.32 -6.22 2.12
N GLY A 78 12.13 -4.98 2.56
CA GLY A 78 12.28 -4.56 3.95
C GLY A 78 11.10 -4.92 4.85
N TYR A 79 11.06 -4.23 6.00
CA TYR A 79 10.06 -4.41 7.04
C TYR A 79 9.13 -3.20 7.13
N ALA A 80 7.83 -3.47 7.24
CA ALA A 80 6.84 -2.48 7.62
C ALA A 80 6.03 -2.92 8.84
N HIS A 81 5.93 -2.03 9.82
CA HIS A 81 4.95 -2.10 10.88
C HIS A 81 3.78 -1.19 10.53
N VAL A 82 2.60 -1.77 10.30
CA VAL A 82 1.39 -1.05 9.91
C VAL A 82 0.39 -1.20 11.05
N ALA A 83 0.16 -0.13 11.83
CA ALA A 83 -0.66 -0.22 13.03
C ALA A 83 -1.68 0.91 13.17
N ASN A 84 -2.86 0.64 13.73
CA ASN A 84 -3.88 1.65 14.05
C ASN A 84 -4.22 2.61 12.90
N ASN A 85 -4.14 2.16 11.65
CA ASN A 85 -4.58 2.95 10.50
C ASN A 85 -6.04 2.63 10.17
N PHE A 86 -6.72 3.61 9.59
CA PHE A 86 -8.07 3.46 9.09
C PHE A 86 -8.06 3.34 7.56
N TYR A 87 -8.69 2.31 7.04
CA TYR A 87 -8.81 2.02 5.62
C TYR A 87 -10.28 2.02 5.21
N GLN A 88 -10.64 2.91 4.29
CA GLN A 88 -12.01 3.06 3.81
C GLN A 88 -12.12 2.86 2.30
N GLY A 89 -12.37 1.61 1.92
CA GLY A 89 -12.53 1.19 0.53
C GLY A 89 -11.22 1.19 -0.25
N TRP A 90 -11.00 0.10 -0.99
CA TRP A 90 -9.94 -0.03 -1.98
C TRP A 90 -10.50 -0.66 -3.23
N LEU A 91 -9.83 -0.45 -4.37
CA LEU A 91 -10.26 -1.05 -5.63
C LEU A 91 -9.59 -2.42 -5.84
N GLN A 92 -8.27 -2.50 -5.62
CA GLN A 92 -7.51 -3.73 -5.82
C GLN A 92 -7.16 -4.39 -4.50
N TYR A 93 -6.40 -3.73 -3.62
CA TYR A 93 -6.00 -4.24 -2.31
C TYR A 93 -5.60 -3.08 -1.40
N ALA A 94 -5.57 -3.30 -0.08
CA ALA A 94 -5.05 -2.32 0.86
C ALA A 94 -3.52 -2.41 0.97
N ILE A 95 -2.98 -3.53 1.44
CA ILE A 95 -1.55 -3.71 1.73
C ILE A 95 -0.96 -4.74 0.76
N GLY A 96 0.11 -4.37 0.04
CA GLY A 96 0.75 -5.23 -0.95
C GLY A 96 2.19 -5.59 -0.61
N GLY A 97 2.68 -6.72 -1.12
CA GLY A 97 4.06 -7.14 -0.95
C GLY A 97 4.66 -7.86 -2.16
N SER A 98 5.93 -7.62 -2.44
CA SER A 98 6.74 -8.39 -3.40
C SER A 98 8.20 -8.46 -2.96
N MET A 99 8.97 -9.44 -3.44
CA MET A 99 10.38 -9.63 -3.03
C MET A 99 10.55 -9.90 -1.52
N GLU A 100 9.75 -10.84 -1.00
CA GLU A 100 9.87 -11.35 0.38
C GLU A 100 9.89 -10.27 1.48
N PRO A 101 8.94 -9.30 1.47
CA PRO A 101 8.88 -8.29 2.52
C PRO A 101 8.37 -8.90 3.83
N SER A 102 8.72 -8.26 4.93
CA SER A 102 8.14 -8.58 6.24
C SER A 102 7.10 -7.53 6.64
N LEU A 103 5.88 -7.97 6.97
CA LEU A 103 4.78 -7.10 7.36
C LEU A 103 4.26 -7.51 8.74
N LYS A 104 4.18 -6.56 9.65
CA LYS A 104 3.40 -6.67 10.89
C LYS A 104 2.20 -5.74 10.79
N SER A 105 0.99 -6.29 10.72
CA SER A 105 -0.27 -5.53 10.69
C SER A 105 -1.00 -5.70 12.01
N GLU A 106 -1.21 -4.61 12.76
CA GLU A 106 -1.80 -4.66 14.11
C GLU A 106 -2.90 -3.60 14.29
N ALA A 107 -4.07 -4.01 14.77
CA ALA A 107 -5.15 -3.09 15.17
C ALA A 107 -5.58 -2.05 14.10
N ASN A 108 -5.39 -2.35 12.82
CA ASN A 108 -5.92 -1.54 11.73
C ASN A 108 -7.43 -1.79 11.56
N LEU A 109 -8.18 -0.74 11.21
CA LEU A 109 -9.60 -0.86 10.87
C LEU A 109 -9.76 -0.88 9.35
N PHE A 110 -10.26 -1.99 8.82
CA PHE A 110 -10.51 -2.17 7.39
C PHE A 110 -12.01 -2.18 7.09
N VAL A 111 -12.48 -1.17 6.38
CA VAL A 111 -13.82 -1.11 5.81
C VAL A 111 -13.72 -1.43 4.32
N ALA A 112 -13.94 -2.69 3.98
CA ALA A 112 -13.90 -3.17 2.59
C ALA A 112 -14.94 -2.44 1.71
N PRO A 113 -14.68 -2.28 0.40
CA PRO A 113 -15.65 -1.67 -0.52
C PRO A 113 -16.93 -2.51 -0.56
N LYS A 114 -18.10 -1.92 -0.83
CA LYS A 114 -19.38 -2.66 -0.87
C LYS A 114 -19.41 -3.71 -1.99
N LEU A 115 -18.91 -3.34 -3.17
CA LEU A 115 -18.79 -4.18 -4.36
C LEU A 115 -17.31 -4.25 -4.76
N GLY A 116 -16.88 -5.36 -5.37
CA GLY A 116 -15.48 -5.56 -5.79
C GLY A 116 -14.62 -6.30 -4.78
N ASN A 117 -13.29 -6.11 -4.84
CA ASN A 117 -12.34 -6.90 -4.06
C ASN A 117 -12.44 -6.61 -2.56
N LYS A 118 -12.46 -7.68 -1.75
CA LYS A 118 -12.49 -7.63 -0.29
C LYS A 118 -11.14 -7.98 0.34
N GLU A 119 -10.19 -8.44 -0.47
CA GLU A 119 -8.89 -8.88 0.01
C GLU A 119 -8.08 -7.68 0.49
N VAL A 120 -7.70 -7.69 1.76
CA VAL A 120 -6.87 -6.66 2.38
C VAL A 120 -5.44 -6.74 1.85
N THR A 121 -4.91 -7.96 1.74
CA THR A 121 -3.50 -8.20 1.44
C THR A 121 -3.30 -8.75 0.05
N TRP A 122 -2.32 -8.23 -0.69
CA TRP A 122 -1.88 -8.82 -1.94
C TRP A 122 -0.42 -9.25 -1.87
N ARG A 123 -0.11 -10.43 -2.40
CA ARG A 123 1.28 -10.96 -2.49
C ARG A 123 1.61 -11.25 -3.94
N LYS A 124 2.69 -10.66 -4.47
CA LYS A 124 3.20 -11.03 -5.80
C LYS A 124 3.76 -12.46 -5.70
N SER A 125 3.11 -13.41 -6.37
CA SER A 125 3.64 -14.78 -6.48
C SER A 125 4.93 -14.76 -7.28
N ASN A 126 6.02 -15.27 -6.69
CA ASN A 126 7.20 -15.66 -7.46
C ASN A 126 6.89 -17.01 -8.11
N GLU A 127 6.86 -17.08 -9.45
CA GLU A 127 6.63 -18.34 -10.18
C GLU A 127 7.66 -19.43 -9.82
N LYS A 128 8.80 -19.05 -9.22
CA LYS A 128 9.85 -19.96 -8.72
C LYS A 128 9.48 -20.80 -7.49
N TYR A 129 8.35 -20.56 -6.82
CA TYR A 129 7.98 -21.26 -5.57
C TYR A 129 6.62 -21.97 -5.62
N LYS A 130 6.09 -22.28 -6.81
CA LYS A 130 4.82 -23.01 -6.94
C LYS A 130 4.89 -24.50 -6.54
N ASP A 131 6.08 -25.04 -6.31
CA ASP A 131 6.31 -26.47 -6.04
C ASP A 131 6.93 -26.75 -4.64
N ARG A 132 6.54 -26.01 -3.60
CA ARG A 132 6.89 -26.36 -2.21
C ARG A 132 5.67 -26.39 -1.30
#